data_AF-A0A1D7QT11-F1
#
_entry.id   AF-A0A1D7QT11-F1
#
_cell.length_a   1.000
_cell.length_b   1.000
_cell.length_c   1.000
_cell.angle_alpha   90.00
_cell.angle_beta   90.00
_cell.angle_gamma   90.00
#
_symmetry.space_group_name_H-M   'P 1'
#
loop_
_entity.id
_entity.type
_entity.pdbx_description
1 polymer ?
#
loop_
_entity_poly.entity_id
_entity_poly.type
_entity_poly.pdbx_seq_one_letter_code
_entity_poly.pdbx_strand_id
1 'polypeptide(L)'
;MRMDNGKYKVIRIRRTSDWYGESGYEAWTEDTDAGPFYASSVRELTADLRKTCVVEASVHWQIEPAVTIQEKDAVNRTLKSWYNDIQKTP
;
A
#
# COMPACT_ATOMS: atom_id res chain seq x y z
N MET A 1 -21.47 -28.98 11.79
CA MET A 1 -21.46 -28.02 10.67
C MET A 1 -20.70 -26.79 11.15
N ARG A 2 -19.43 -26.62 10.75
CA ARG A 2 -18.65 -25.43 11.11
C ARG A 2 -19.19 -24.27 10.29
N MET A 3 -19.57 -23.18 10.95
CA MET A 3 -19.86 -21.93 10.25
C MET A 3 -18.52 -21.44 9.69
N ASP A 4 -18.36 -21.50 8.37
CA ASP A 4 -17.33 -20.73 7.71
C ASP A 4 -17.68 -19.26 7.93
N ASN A 5 -17.09 -18.66 8.97
CA ASN A 5 -17.07 -17.21 9.13
C ASN A 5 -16.30 -16.69 7.91
N GLY A 6 -17.02 -16.42 6.82
CA GLY A 6 -16.48 -15.90 5.57
C GLY A 6 -15.57 -14.72 5.91
N LYS A 7 -14.26 -14.95 5.82
CA LYS A 7 -13.25 -13.93 6.13
C LYS A 7 -13.36 -12.90 5.01
N TYR A 8 -14.09 -11.82 5.25
CA TYR A 8 -14.10 -10.69 4.34
C TYR A 8 -12.66 -10.23 4.12
N LYS A 9 -12.25 -10.11 2.86
CA LYS A 9 -10.92 -9.60 2.56
C LYS A 9 -10.94 -8.08 2.75
N VAL A 10 -10.09 -7.58 3.65
CA VAL A 10 -9.98 -6.13 3.89
C VAL A 10 -8.91 -5.58 2.96
N ILE A 11 -9.31 -4.63 2.12
CA ILE A 11 -8.40 -3.80 1.33
C ILE A 11 -8.32 -2.44 2.03
N ARG A 12 -7.12 -2.10 2.51
CA ARG A 12 -6.85 -0.78 3.05
C ARG A 12 -6.36 0.11 1.92
N ILE A 13 -6.84 1.35 1.87
CA ILE A 13 -6.44 2.35 0.90
C ILE A 13 -6.13 3.67 1.61
N ARG A 14 -5.03 4.33 1.24
CA ARG A 14 -4.70 5.68 1.72
C ARG A 14 -4.21 6.58 0.60
N ARG A 15 -4.36 7.89 0.78
CA ARG A 15 -3.67 8.86 -0.06
C ARG A 15 -2.19 8.92 0.31
N THR A 16 -1.33 8.95 -0.69
CA THR A 16 0.12 9.07 -0.53
C THR A 16 0.74 9.88 -1.67
N SER A 17 2.05 10.01 -1.68
CA SER A 17 2.82 10.49 -2.82
C SER A 17 3.85 9.46 -3.24
N ASP A 18 4.17 9.40 -4.53
CA ASP A 18 5.28 8.60 -5.02
C ASP A 18 6.64 9.25 -4.73
N TRP A 19 7.70 8.65 -5.26
CA TRP A 19 9.06 9.16 -5.15
C TRP A 19 9.30 10.51 -5.84
N TYR A 20 8.51 10.85 -6.86
CA TYR A 20 8.57 12.13 -7.55
C TYR A 20 7.71 13.20 -6.86
N GLY A 21 6.95 12.82 -5.83
CA GLY A 21 6.03 13.70 -5.11
C GLY A 21 4.65 13.79 -5.77
N GLU A 22 4.38 12.98 -6.78
CA GLU A 22 3.07 12.91 -7.41
C GLU A 22 2.06 12.27 -6.47
N SER A 23 0.91 12.90 -6.32
CA SER A 23 -0.15 12.43 -5.45
C SER A 23 -0.83 11.20 -6.05
N GLY A 24 -1.06 10.19 -5.23
CA GLY A 24 -1.74 8.97 -5.64
C GLY A 24 -2.34 8.23 -4.46
N TYR A 25 -2.53 6.94 -4.66
CA TYR A 25 -3.17 6.03 -3.72
C TYR A 25 -2.28 4.83 -3.50
N GLU A 26 -2.18 4.42 -2.24
CA GLU A 26 -1.58 3.17 -1.85
C GLU A 26 -2.68 2.25 -1.35
N ALA A 27 -2.68 0.99 -1.77
CA ALA A 27 -3.54 -0.04 -1.19
C ALA A 27 -2.77 -1.30 -0.82
N TRP A 28 -3.21 -1.97 0.24
CA TRP A 28 -2.63 -3.22 0.69
C TRP A 28 -3.66 -4.08 1.39
N THR A 29 -3.33 -5.36 1.53
CA THR A 29 -4.10 -6.35 2.26
C THR A 29 -3.14 -7.23 3.04
N GLU A 30 -3.57 -7.73 4.21
CA GLU A 30 -2.75 -8.63 5.03
C GLU A 30 -2.66 -10.04 4.45
N ASP A 31 -3.58 -10.39 3.55
CA ASP A 31 -3.72 -11.73 2.98
C ASP A 31 -2.88 -11.94 1.71
N THR A 32 -1.95 -11.04 1.39
CA THR A 32 -1.06 -11.19 0.23
C THR A 32 0.39 -10.93 0.59
N ASP A 33 1.27 -11.83 0.18
CA ASP A 33 2.72 -11.58 0.18
C ASP A 33 3.13 -10.51 -0.85
N ALA A 34 2.21 -10.14 -1.74
CA ALA A 34 2.35 -8.94 -2.55
C ALA A 34 2.27 -7.71 -1.62
N GLY A 35 3.37 -6.96 -1.53
CA GLY A 35 3.42 -5.71 -0.79
C GLY A 35 2.41 -4.65 -1.28
N PRO A 36 2.45 -3.44 -0.72
CA PRO A 36 1.51 -2.39 -1.08
C PRO A 36 1.58 -2.02 -2.57
N PHE A 37 0.41 -1.75 -3.15
CA PHE A 37 0.22 -1.28 -4.52
C PHE A 37 0.11 0.23 -4.52
N TYR A 38 0.89 0.91 -5.35
CA TYR A 38 0.70 2.34 -5.63
C TYR A 38 0.02 2.52 -6.99
N ALA A 39 -0.89 3.47 -7.08
CA ALA A 39 -1.43 3.94 -8.36
C ALA A 39 -1.77 5.43 -8.33
N SER A 40 -1.71 6.08 -9.49
CA SER A 40 -2.04 7.50 -9.64
C SER A 40 -3.54 7.78 -9.45
N SER A 41 -4.38 6.77 -9.68
CA SER A 41 -5.83 6.86 -9.54
C SER A 41 -6.45 5.62 -8.89
N VAL A 42 -7.61 5.80 -8.26
CA VAL A 42 -8.41 4.70 -7.70
C VAL A 42 -8.79 3.66 -8.77
N ARG A 43 -9.00 4.10 -10.01
CA ARG A 43 -9.36 3.22 -11.13
C ARG A 43 -8.21 2.24 -11.44
N GLU A 44 -7.00 2.75 -11.55
CA GLU A 44 -5.79 1.94 -11.76
C GLU A 44 -5.56 1.00 -10.59
N LEU A 45 -5.62 1.52 -9.36
CA LEU A 45 -5.46 0.73 -8.14
C LEU A 45 -6.43 -0.45 -8.10
N THR A 46 -7.70 -0.20 -8.44
CA THR A 46 -8.74 -1.25 -8.45
C THR A 46 -8.47 -2.29 -9.54
N ALA A 47 -7.94 -1.88 -10.69
CA ALA A 47 -7.58 -2.81 -11.76
C ALA A 47 -6.40 -3.70 -11.35
N ASP A 48 -5.38 -3.14 -10.70
CA ASP A 48 -4.20 -3.89 -10.26
C ASP A 48 -4.51 -4.80 -9.07
N LEU A 49 -5.35 -4.35 -8.14
CA LEU A 49 -5.88 -5.18 -7.07
C LEU A 49 -6.68 -6.37 -7.62
N ARG A 50 -7.51 -6.19 -8.65
CA ARG A 50 -8.27 -7.30 -9.27
C ARG A 50 -7.39 -8.33 -9.97
N LYS A 51 -6.22 -7.93 -10.48
CA LYS A 51 -5.26 -8.85 -11.11
C LYS A 51 -4.48 -9.63 -10.06
N THR A 52 -4.11 -8.99 -8.96
CA THR A 52 -3.13 -9.53 -8.00
C THR A 52 -3.79 -10.15 -6.77
N CYS A 53 -4.90 -9.58 -6.33
CA CYS A 53 -5.77 -10.17 -5.33
C CYS A 53 -6.95 -10.84 -6.05
N VAL A 54 -7.33 -12.04 -5.64
CA VAL A 54 -8.69 -12.53 -5.91
C VAL A 54 -9.63 -11.59 -5.16
N VAL A 55 -10.11 -10.56 -5.84
CA VAL A 55 -11.16 -9.66 -5.35
C VAL A 55 -12.45 -10.44 -5.49
N GLU A 56 -12.75 -11.27 -4.49
CA GLU A 56 -14.03 -11.97 -4.39
C GLU A 56 -15.19 -10.96 -4.21
N ALA A 57 -16.43 -11.43 -4.32
CA ALA A 57 -17.62 -10.57 -4.17
C ALA A 57 -17.71 -9.87 -2.79
N SER A 58 -17.00 -10.38 -1.78
CA SER A 58 -17.00 -9.90 -0.39
C SER A 58 -15.68 -9.23 -0.01
N VAL A 59 -15.41 -8.05 -0.58
CA VAL A 59 -14.30 -7.18 -0.18
C VAL A 59 -14.80 -5.99 0.65
N HIS A 60 -14.13 -5.76 1.78
CA HIS A 60 -14.33 -4.56 2.58
C HIS A 60 -13.24 -3.54 2.28
N TRP A 61 -13.65 -2.32 1.92
CA TRP A 61 -12.74 -1.21 1.66
C TRP A 61 -12.60 -0.36 2.91
N GLN A 62 -11.39 -0.26 3.44
CA GLN A 62 -11.06 0.57 4.60
C GLN A 62 -10.21 1.75 4.14
N ILE A 63 -10.74 2.96 4.31
CA ILE A 63 -10.02 4.20 3.97
C ILE A 63 -9.21 4.63 5.20
N GLU A 64 -7.90 4.65 5.03
CA GLU A 64 -6.95 5.09 6.04
C GLU A 64 -6.63 6.60 5.88
N PRO A 65 -6.15 7.27 6.95
CA PRO A 65 -5.65 8.63 6.86
C PRO A 65 -4.55 8.77 5.81
N ALA A 66 -4.49 9.95 5.17
CA ALA A 66 -3.41 10.26 4.25
C ALA A 66 -2.06 10.22 4.97
N VAL A 67 -1.01 9.83 4.24
CA VAL A 67 0.36 9.89 4.75
C VAL A 67 0.68 11.31 5.20
N THR A 68 1.09 11.44 6.45
CA THR A 68 1.48 12.70 7.06
C THR A 68 2.86 13.15 6.58
N ILE A 69 3.15 14.44 6.72
CA ILE A 69 4.47 14.99 6.43
C ILE A 69 5.54 14.32 7.31
N GLN A 70 5.22 14.06 8.57
CA GLN A 70 6.13 13.41 9.52
C GLN A 70 6.51 11.99 9.09
N GLU A 71 5.53 11.21 8.61
CA GLU A 71 5.77 9.87 8.06
C GLU A 71 6.62 9.92 6.80
N LYS A 72 6.31 10.84 5.88
CA LYS A 72 7.11 11.07 4.66
C LYS A 72 8.56 11.42 5.00
N ASP A 73 8.77 12.33 5.96
CA ASP A 73 10.10 12.73 6.41
C ASP A 73 10.85 11.59 7.09
N ALA A 74 10.16 10.74 7.84
CA ALA A 74 10.76 9.56 8.45
C ALA A 74 11.27 8.57 7.39
N VAL A 75 10.46 8.28 6.36
CA VAL A 75 10.89 7.45 5.22
C VAL A 75 12.10 8.06 4.52
N ASN A 76 12.06 9.36 4.23
CA ASN A 76 13.18 10.05 3.59
C ASN A 76 14.47 10.00 4.40
N ARG A 77 14.39 10.12 5.74
CA ARG A 77 15.56 9.98 6.62
C ARG A 77 16.14 8.57 6.55
N THR A 78 15.29 7.54 6.59
CA THR A 78 15.73 6.14 6.48
C THR A 78 16.44 5.88 5.16
N LEU A 79 15.85 6.33 4.04
CA LEU A 79 16.45 6.18 2.70
C LEU A 79 17.81 6.89 2.59
N LYS A 80 17.93 8.12 3.12
CA LYS A 80 19.20 8.84 3.16
C LYS A 80 20.26 8.10 3.97
N SER A 81 19.87 7.48 5.09
CA SER A 81 20.78 6.66 5.89
C SER A 81 21.30 5.48 5.06
N TRP A 82 20.39 4.72 4.43
CA TRP A 82 20.78 3.57 3.61
C TRP A 82 21.67 3.96 2.44
N TYR A 83 21.35 5.06 1.75
CA TYR A 83 22.19 5.57 0.67
C TYR A 83 23.62 5.85 1.15
N ASN A 84 23.77 6.50 2.30
CA ASN A 84 25.08 6.78 2.89
C ASN A 84 25.82 5.51 3.30
N ASP A 85 25.12 4.48 3.77
CA ASP A 85 25.73 3.22 4.17
C ASP A 85 26.23 2.42 2.96
N ILE A 86 25.47 2.41 1.86
CA ILE A 86 25.89 1.81 0.57
C ILE A 86 27.17 2.49 0.05
N GLN A 87 27.22 3.82 0.10
CA GLN A 87 28.39 4.60 -0.37
C GLN A 87 29.66 4.39 0.49
N LYS A 88 29.51 3.89 1.73
CA LYS A 88 30.63 3.59 2.65
C LYS A 88 31.14 2.16 2.53
N THR A 89 30.49 1.31 1.75
CA THR A 89 30.91 -0.08 1.53
C THR A 89 31.91 -0.09 0.37
N PRO A 90 33.20 -0.43 0.60
CA PRO A 90 34.26 -0.36 -0.41
C PRO A 90 34.08 -1.36 -1.56
#